data_AF-H5XN43-F1
#
_entry.id   AF-H5XN43-F1
#
_cell.length_a   1.000
_cell.length_b   1.000
_cell.length_c   1.000
_cell.angle_alpha   90.00
_cell.angle_beta   90.00
_cell.angle_gamma   90.00
#
_symmetry.space_group_name_H-M   'P 1'
#
loop_
_entity.id
_entity.type
_entity.pdbx_description
1 polymer ?
#
loop_
_entity_poly.entity_id
_entity_poly.type
_entity_poly.pdbx_seq_one_letter_code
_entity_poly.pdbx_strand_id
1 'polypeptide(L)'
;MGRFEGLDRQVLACLFWVGVSDVFKALADRTRRLILDELQERDGQTLFELCVRLTTKHGLNSSRQAVSQHLGVLEEAGLVITRREGRCKFHWLDTSPLRAITDRWPVNDDGRTGPCGST
;
A
#
# COMPACT_ATOMS: atom_id res chain seq x y z
N MET A 1 -0.53 25.17 -30.40
CA MET A 1 -1.56 25.21 -29.35
C MET A 1 -2.12 23.80 -29.13
N GLY A 2 -1.64 23.11 -28.10
CA GLY A 2 -2.15 21.80 -27.66
C GLY A 2 -1.59 21.56 -26.27
N ARG A 3 -2.46 21.71 -25.27
CA ARG A 3 -2.14 22.05 -23.88
C ARG A 3 -1.79 20.79 -23.10
N PHE A 4 -0.64 20.86 -22.42
CA PHE A 4 -0.14 19.88 -21.46
C PHE A 4 -1.08 19.77 -20.25
N GLU A 5 -1.59 18.59 -19.93
CA GLU A 5 -2.24 18.29 -18.64
C GLU A 5 -1.83 16.91 -18.15
N GLY A 6 -1.18 16.86 -16.97
CA GLY A 6 -0.97 15.63 -16.21
C GLY A 6 0.48 15.32 -15.85
N LEU A 7 1.16 16.32 -15.29
CA LEU A 7 2.55 16.31 -14.85
C LEU A 7 2.89 15.12 -13.94
N ASP A 8 4.04 14.54 -14.28
CA ASP A 8 4.89 13.71 -13.45
C ASP A 8 5.18 14.41 -12.11
N ARG A 9 4.64 13.87 -11.01
CA ARG A 9 4.88 14.33 -9.64
C ARG A 9 6.00 13.55 -8.94
N GLN A 10 6.59 12.54 -9.60
CA GLN A 10 7.47 11.54 -8.97
C GLN A 10 8.97 11.90 -9.02
N VAL A 11 9.38 12.90 -9.81
CA VAL A 11 10.81 13.24 -9.92
C VAL A 11 11.31 14.14 -8.77
N LEU A 12 10.44 14.78 -7.98
CA LEU A 12 10.85 15.79 -6.97
C LEU A 12 10.84 15.35 -5.50
N ALA A 13 10.39 14.14 -5.16
CA ALA A 13 10.44 13.63 -3.78
C ALA A 13 11.63 12.69 -3.51
N CYS A 14 12.67 12.76 -4.35
CA CYS A 14 13.84 11.88 -4.24
C CYS A 14 14.75 12.10 -3.02
N LEU A 15 14.58 13.10 -2.16
CA LEU A 15 15.56 13.35 -1.11
C LEU A 15 14.95 13.77 0.22
N PHE A 16 15.09 12.86 1.18
CA PHE A 16 15.08 13.06 2.63
C PHE A 16 13.73 13.23 3.33
N TRP A 17 13.44 12.20 4.15
CA TRP A 17 12.54 12.20 5.32
C TRP A 17 11.17 11.51 5.13
N VAL A 18 11.16 10.22 4.75
CA VAL A 18 10.09 9.34 5.27
C VAL A 18 10.47 9.03 6.72
N GLY A 19 9.84 9.75 7.66
CA GLY A 19 9.99 9.40 9.06
C GLY A 19 9.27 8.08 9.32
N VAL A 20 9.80 7.24 10.22
CA VAL A 20 9.10 6.01 10.68
C VAL A 20 7.66 6.31 11.14
N SER A 21 7.40 7.55 11.60
CA SER A 21 6.08 8.08 11.92
C SER A 21 5.07 8.02 10.76
N ASP A 22 5.51 8.22 9.52
CA ASP A 22 4.64 8.24 8.34
C ASP A 22 4.13 6.84 7.98
N VAL A 23 4.95 5.80 8.20
CA VAL A 23 4.56 4.39 7.99
C VAL A 23 3.45 3.98 8.96
N PHE A 24 3.63 4.25 10.26
CA PHE A 24 2.61 3.91 11.26
C PHE A 24 1.34 4.73 11.08
N LYS A 25 1.46 6.01 10.74
CA LYS A 25 0.32 6.86 10.41
C LYS A 25 -0.42 6.34 9.18
N ALA A 26 0.30 5.85 8.17
CA ALA A 26 -0.30 5.21 7.01
C ALA A 26 -1.03 3.90 7.38
N LEU A 27 -0.50 3.09 8.30
CA LEU A 27 -1.18 1.87 8.74
C LEU A 27 -2.36 2.08 9.69
N ALA A 28 -2.48 3.25 10.33
CA ALA A 28 -3.55 3.52 11.30
C ALA A 28 -4.96 3.49 10.70
N ASP A 29 -5.11 3.72 9.39
CA ASP A 29 -6.41 3.74 8.71
C ASP A 29 -6.84 2.35 8.24
N ARG A 30 -8.12 2.02 8.47
CA ARG A 30 -8.67 0.72 8.10
C ARG A 30 -8.66 0.50 6.59
N THR A 31 -9.03 1.50 5.81
CA THR A 31 -9.10 1.38 4.33
C THR A 31 -7.71 1.19 3.75
N ARG A 32 -6.69 1.90 4.26
CA ARG A 32 -5.29 1.71 3.86
C ARG A 32 -4.79 0.30 4.17
N ARG A 33 -5.13 -0.27 5.32
CA ARG A 33 -4.80 -1.67 5.63
C ARG A 33 -5.47 -2.65 4.67
N LEU A 34 -6.75 -2.46 4.36
CA LEU A 34 -7.45 -3.31 3.38
C LEU A 34 -6.85 -3.21 1.97
N ILE A 35 -6.39 -2.03 1.55
CA ILE A 35 -5.66 -1.87 0.28
C ILE A 35 -4.36 -2.70 0.29
N LEU A 36 -3.62 -2.68 1.40
CA LEU A 36 -2.39 -3.46 1.54
C LEU A 36 -2.70 -4.96 1.60
N ASP A 37 -3.77 -5.38 2.26
CA ASP A 37 -4.22 -6.79 2.29
C ASP A 37 -4.55 -7.29 0.88
N GLU A 38 -5.25 -6.50 0.08
CA GLU A 38 -5.59 -6.86 -1.31
C GLU A 38 -4.36 -6.90 -2.24
N LEU A 39 -3.37 -6.03 -2.00
CA LEU A 39 -2.09 -6.04 -2.72
C LEU A 39 -1.21 -7.22 -2.28
N GLN A 40 -1.18 -7.55 -1.00
CA GLN A 40 -0.49 -8.72 -0.45
C GLN A 40 -1.03 -10.02 -1.07
N GLU A 41 -2.34 -10.12 -1.26
CA GLU A 41 -2.94 -11.29 -1.93
C GLU A 41 -2.67 -11.32 -3.44
N ARG A 42 -2.57 -10.15 -4.09
CA ARG A 42 -2.25 -10.04 -5.52
C ARG A 42 -1.56 -8.72 -5.81
N ASP A 43 -0.29 -8.80 -6.14
CA ASP A 43 0.45 -7.62 -6.57
C ASP A 43 0.17 -7.24 -8.04
N GLY A 44 0.60 -6.04 -8.42
CA GLY A 44 0.53 -5.56 -9.79
C GLY A 44 -0.90 -5.28 -10.24
N GLN A 45 -1.68 -4.63 -9.39
CA GLN A 45 -3.09 -4.31 -9.67
C GLN A 45 -3.26 -2.85 -10.09
N THR A 46 -4.20 -2.60 -11.00
CA THR A 46 -4.61 -1.24 -11.34
C THR A 46 -5.53 -0.66 -10.28
N LEU A 47 -5.68 0.68 -10.24
CA LEU A 47 -6.62 1.36 -9.34
C LEU A 47 -8.06 0.82 -9.49
N PHE A 48 -8.45 0.48 -10.72
CA PHE A 48 -9.78 -0.05 -11.00
C PHE A 48 -9.97 -1.45 -10.41
N GLU A 49 -9.01 -2.35 -10.61
CA GLU A 49 -9.05 -3.71 -10.03
C GLU A 49 -9.08 -3.67 -8.51
N LEU A 50 -8.25 -2.82 -7.88
CA LEU A 50 -8.26 -2.60 -6.44
C LEU A 50 -9.64 -2.15 -5.95
N CYS A 51 -10.25 -1.16 -6.62
CA CYS A 51 -11.58 -0.68 -6.26
C CYS A 51 -12.64 -1.78 -6.37
N VAL A 52 -12.59 -2.59 -7.44
CA VAL A 52 -13.51 -3.72 -7.63
C VAL A 52 -13.35 -4.74 -6.49
N ARG A 53 -12.11 -5.09 -6.14
CA ARG A 53 -11.84 -6.08 -5.09
C ARG A 53 -12.23 -5.61 -3.70
N LEU A 54 -11.94 -4.35 -3.36
CA LEU A 54 -12.36 -3.76 -2.09
C LEU A 54 -13.90 -3.81 -1.94
N THR A 55 -14.63 -3.57 -3.03
CA THR A 55 -16.09 -3.69 -3.03
C THR A 55 -16.55 -5.14 -2.91
N THR A 56 -15.96 -6.07 -3.67
CA THR A 56 -16.42 -7.47 -3.70
C THR A 56 -16.04 -8.28 -2.46
N LYS A 57 -14.84 -8.07 -1.91
CA LYS A 57 -14.32 -8.82 -0.75
C LYS A 57 -14.66 -8.17 0.59
N HIS A 58 -14.60 -6.84 0.65
CA HIS A 58 -14.75 -6.11 1.92
C HIS A 58 -16.05 -5.30 2.01
N GLY A 59 -16.89 -5.30 0.96
CA GLY A 59 -18.12 -4.50 0.92
C GLY A 59 -17.85 -2.99 0.97
N LEU A 60 -16.62 -2.57 0.70
CA LEU A 60 -16.15 -1.22 0.92
C LEU A 60 -16.45 -0.37 -0.31
N ASN A 61 -17.55 0.39 -0.25
CA ASN A 61 -18.00 1.22 -1.37
C ASN A 61 -17.37 2.61 -1.32
N SER A 62 -16.04 2.67 -1.39
CA SER A 62 -15.30 3.93 -1.45
C SER A 62 -15.21 4.46 -2.88
N SER A 63 -15.27 5.78 -3.04
CA SER A 63 -15.08 6.40 -4.34
C SER A 63 -13.65 6.16 -4.85
N ARG A 64 -13.49 6.06 -6.17
CA ARG A 64 -12.16 5.93 -6.80
C ARG A 64 -11.19 7.03 -6.37
N GLN A 65 -11.71 8.23 -6.12
CA GLN A 65 -10.93 9.37 -5.65
C GLN A 65 -10.45 9.19 -4.21
N ALA A 66 -11.24 8.58 -3.33
CA ALA A 66 -10.81 8.26 -1.97
C ALA A 66 -9.72 7.18 -1.99
N VAL A 67 -9.89 6.13 -2.78
CA VAL A 67 -8.87 5.07 -2.95
C VAL A 67 -7.57 5.63 -3.53
N SER A 68 -7.65 6.53 -4.51
CA SER A 68 -6.47 7.21 -5.08
C SER A 68 -5.72 8.03 -4.03
N GLN A 69 -6.43 8.78 -3.17
CA GLN A 69 -5.81 9.51 -2.07
C GLN A 69 -5.13 8.59 -1.06
N HIS A 70 -5.77 7.47 -0.71
CA HIS A 70 -5.18 6.47 0.16
C HIS A 70 -3.90 5.85 -0.43
N LEU A 71 -3.89 5.56 -1.74
CA LEU A 71 -2.70 5.09 -2.44
C LEU A 71 -1.59 6.13 -2.46
N GLY A 72 -1.92 7.42 -2.59
CA GLY A 72 -0.93 8.50 -2.47
C GLY A 72 -0.23 8.51 -1.10
N VAL A 73 -0.99 8.38 -0.01
CA VAL A 73 -0.42 8.30 1.35
C VAL A 73 0.44 7.05 1.54
N LEU A 74 0.02 5.91 0.96
CA LEU A 74 0.80 4.67 1.02
C LEU A 74 2.08 4.75 0.18
N GLU A 75 2.05 5.42 -0.96
CA GLU A 75 3.20 5.70 -1.83
C GLU A 75 4.19 6.63 -1.12
N GLU A 76 3.70 7.69 -0.47
CA GLU A 76 4.51 8.61 0.34
C GLU A 76 5.19 7.91 1.54
N ALA A 77 4.51 6.94 2.15
CA ALA A 77 5.05 6.13 3.24
C ALA A 77 6.03 5.02 2.76
N GLY A 78 6.18 4.84 1.44
CA GLY A 78 7.00 3.77 0.86
C GLY A 78 6.41 2.36 1.02
N LEU A 79 5.11 2.24 1.33
CA LEU A 79 4.42 0.95 1.46
C LEU A 79 3.85 0.45 0.14
N VAL A 80 3.72 1.32 -0.86
CA VAL A 80 3.23 0.96 -2.19
C VAL A 80 4.17 1.54 -3.24
N ILE A 81 4.66 0.67 -4.12
CA ILE A 81 5.42 1.06 -5.31
C ILE A 81 4.46 1.14 -6.48
N THR A 82 4.63 2.16 -7.32
CA THR A 82 3.81 2.31 -8.51
C THR A 82 4.67 2.40 -9.76
N ARG A 83 4.19 1.78 -10.84
CA ARG A 83 4.85 1.77 -12.15
C ARG A 83 3.79 1.96 -13.21
N ARG A 84 4.13 2.78 -14.19
CA ARG A 84 3.28 3.02 -15.35
C ARG A 84 3.70 2.10 -16.48
N GLU A 85 2.75 1.34 -17.00
CA GLU A 85 2.94 0.48 -18.16
C GLU A 85 1.88 0.83 -19.20
N GLY A 86 2.34 1.48 -20.27
CA GLY A 86 1.48 2.08 -21.29
C GLY A 86 0.51 3.11 -20.70
N ARG A 87 -0.80 2.81 -20.77
CA ARG A 87 -1.88 3.69 -20.28
C ARG A 87 -2.30 3.39 -18.84
N CYS A 88 -1.78 2.33 -18.22
CA CYS A 88 -2.20 1.87 -16.91
C CYS A 88 -1.14 2.16 -15.84
N LYS A 89 -1.58 2.56 -14.64
CA LYS A 89 -0.76 2.65 -13.43
C LYS A 89 -1.02 1.41 -12.59
N PHE A 90 0.02 0.64 -12.36
CA PHE A 90 0.01 -0.56 -11.56
C PHE A 90 0.59 -0.28 -10.18
N HIS A 91 0.11 -1.01 -9.19
CA HIS A 91 0.45 -0.83 -7.77
C HIS A 91 0.94 -2.18 -7.23
N TRP A 92 2.06 -2.13 -6.50
CA TRP A 92 2.70 -3.26 -5.84
C TRP A 92 2.89 -2.92 -4.37
N LEU A 93 2.78 -3.93 -3.50
CA LEU A 93 3.13 -3.78 -2.10
C LEU A 93 4.66 -3.73 -1.93
N ASP A 94 5.14 -2.82 -1.08
CA ASP A 94 6.51 -2.84 -0.58
C ASP A 94 6.52 -2.92 0.94
N THR A 95 7.03 -4.02 1.47
CA THR A 95 7.16 -4.26 2.92
C THR A 95 8.57 -3.95 3.44
N SER A 96 9.48 -3.49 2.58
CA SER A 96 10.84 -3.06 2.96
C SER A 96 10.87 -2.11 4.17
N PRO A 97 10.06 -1.03 4.25
CA PRO A 97 10.06 -0.15 5.42
C PRO A 97 9.63 -0.84 6.72
N LEU A 98 8.79 -1.87 6.65
CA LEU A 98 8.39 -2.66 7.83
C LEU A 98 9.50 -3.62 8.27
N ARG A 99 10.25 -4.17 7.31
CA ARG A 99 11.40 -5.03 7.60
C ARG A 99 12.48 -4.27 8.35
N ALA A 100 12.76 -3.02 7.97
CA ALA A 100 13.73 -2.17 8.68
C ALA A 100 13.36 -1.96 10.17
N ILE A 101 12.06 -1.88 10.49
CA ILE A 101 11.58 -1.78 11.87
C ILE A 101 11.74 -3.12 12.59
N THR A 102 11.43 -4.23 11.91
CA THR A 102 11.53 -5.59 12.47
C THR A 102 12.98 -5.98 12.73
N ASP A 103 13.92 -5.62 11.85
CA ASP A 103 15.35 -5.86 12.04
C ASP A 103 15.90 -5.03 13.23
N ARG A 104 15.35 -3.82 13.44
CA ARG A 104 15.74 -2.95 14.56
C ARG A 104 15.16 -3.41 15.90
N TRP A 105 13.92 -3.90 15.88
CA TRP A 105 13.21 -4.40 17.05
C TRP A 105 12.59 -5.76 16.73
N PRO A 106 13.37 -6.84 16.83
CA PRO A 106 12.89 -8.16 16.50
C PRO A 106 11.72 -8.53 17.40
N VAL A 107 10.58 -8.84 16.78
CA VAL A 107 9.46 -9.47 17.46
C VAL A 107 9.87 -10.91 17.68
N ASN A 108 10.24 -11.26 18.92
CA ASN A 108 10.43 -12.67 19.27
C ASN A 108 9.07 -13.34 19.16
N ASP A 109 8.89 -14.19 18.14
CA ASP A 109 7.79 -15.13 18.12
C ASP A 109 8.06 -16.12 19.25
N ASP A 110 7.44 -15.90 20.41
CA ASP A 110 7.54 -16.74 21.60
C ASP A 110 6.73 -18.03 21.42
N GLY A 111 6.88 -18.68 20.26
CA GLY A 111 6.45 -20.05 20.02
C GLY A 111 4.98 -20.36 20.30
N ARG A 112 4.09 -19.37 20.42
CA ARG A 112 2.67 -19.61 20.71
C ARG A 112 1.86 -19.92 19.46
N THR A 113 2.49 -20.60 18.50
CA THR A 113 1.77 -21.46 17.57
C THR A 113 1.76 -22.87 18.16
N GLY A 114 0.96 -23.06 19.22
CA GLY A 114 0.68 -24.39 19.70
C GLY A 114 -0.06 -25.17 18.61
N PRO A 115 0.29 -26.43 18.32
CA PRO A 115 -0.51 -27.26 17.44
C PRO A 115 -1.86 -27.50 18.12
N CYS A 116 -2.91 -26.81 17.68
CA CYS A 116 -4.27 -27.27 17.94
C CYS A 116 -4.54 -28.41 16.95
N GLY A 117 -4.04 -29.58 17.28
CA GLY A 117 -4.30 -30.85 16.62
C GLY A 117 -4.25 -31.97 17.65
N SER A 118 -5.20 -32.90 17.54
CA SER A 118 -5.60 -33.97 18.48
C SER A 118 -6.49 -33.46 19.64
N THR A 119 -7.74 -33.89 19.80
CA THR A 119 -8.40 -35.19 19.53
C THR A 119 -9.84 -34.97 19.07
#